data_AF-A0A7V1DNQ0-F1
#
_entry.id   AF-A0A7V1DNQ0-F1
#
_cell.length_a   1.000
_cell.length_b   1.000
_cell.length_c   1.000
_cell.angle_alpha   90.00
_cell.angle_beta   90.00
_cell.angle_gamma   90.00
#
_symmetry.space_group_name_H-M   'P 1'
#
loop_
_entity.id
_entity.type
_entity.pdbx_description
1 polymer ?
#
loop_
_entity_poly.entity_id
_entity_poly.type
_entity_poly.pdbx_seq_one_letter_code
_entity_poly.pdbx_strand_id
1 'polypeptide(L)' 'MASREDESPFRSLAGALRAILRRMDAGQDLEVYRLWVDWERVVGERFAERVQPVEFRNGVLVLAVATTAWRQEMEF' A
#
# COMPACT_ATOMS: atom_id res chain seq x y z
N MET A 1 -21.41 4.93 -22.59
CA MET A 1 -20.93 5.96 -21.65
C MET A 1 -21.63 5.68 -20.33
N ALA A 2 -21.02 5.25 -19.24
CA ALA A 2 -19.71 5.55 -18.68
C ALA A 2 -18.91 4.28 -18.34
N SER A 3 -17.58 4.42 -18.43
CA SER A 3 -16.56 3.41 -18.23
C SER A 3 -16.64 2.71 -16.87
N ARG A 4 -16.56 1.37 -16.89
CA ARG A 4 -16.26 0.50 -15.73
C ARG A 4 -14.78 0.56 -15.34
N GLU A 5 -14.14 1.72 -15.46
CA GLU A 5 -12.70 1.91 -15.24
C GLU A 5 -12.36 2.45 -13.84
N ASP A 6 -13.37 2.80 -13.01
CA ASP A 6 -13.13 3.58 -11.79
C ASP A 6 -12.87 2.76 -10.51
N GLU A 7 -13.13 1.46 -10.48
CA GLU A 7 -12.96 0.65 -9.27
C GLU A 7 -11.68 -0.19 -9.33
N SER A 8 -10.55 0.46 -9.62
CA SER A 8 -9.26 -0.21 -9.46
C SER A 8 -9.06 -0.55 -7.97
N PRO A 9 -8.81 -1.83 -7.62
CA PRO A 9 -8.60 -2.28 -6.24
C PRO A 9 -7.49 -1.49 -5.52
N PHE A 10 -6.55 -0.93 -6.27
CA PHE A 10 -5.46 -0.11 -5.72
C PHE A 10 -5.93 1.30 -5.29
N ARG A 11 -6.98 1.85 -5.93
CA ARG A 11 -7.51 3.18 -5.57
C ARG A 11 -8.25 3.12 -4.23
N SER A 12 -9.01 2.05 -3.99
CA SER A 12 -9.68 1.83 -2.70
C SER A 12 -8.67 1.57 -1.58
N LEU A 13 -7.63 0.78 -1.85
CA LEU A 13 -6.53 0.55 -0.90
C LEU A 13 -5.79 1.85 -0.54
N ALA A 14 -5.44 2.67 -1.54
CA ALA A 14 -4.82 3.96 -1.29
C ALA A 14 -5.71 4.91 -0.46
N GLY A 15 -7.03 4.85 -0.66
CA GLY A 15 -8.00 5.55 0.18
C GLY A 15 -7.99 5.08 1.63
N ALA A 16 -8.01 3.77 1.86
CA ALA A 16 -7.97 3.16 3.18
C ALA A 16 -6.67 3.48 3.93
N LEU A 17 -5.52 3.35 3.26
CA LEU A 17 -4.22 3.68 3.84
C LEU A 17 -4.13 5.15 4.22
N ARG A 18 -4.62 6.08 3.38
CA ARG A 18 -4.68 7.50 3.74
C ARG A 18 -5.52 7.76 4.98
N ALA A 19 -6.64 7.06 5.16
CA ALA A 19 -7.48 7.23 6.35
C ALA A 19 -6.76 6.75 7.62
N ILE A 20 -6.01 5.65 7.53
CA ILE A 20 -5.20 5.10 8.64
C ILE A 20 -4.04 6.04 8.98
N LEU A 21 -3.28 6.46 7.96
CA LEU A 21 -2.14 7.37 8.13
C LEU A 21 -2.54 8.73 8.68
N ARG A 22 -3.78 9.20 8.45
CA ARG A 22 -4.30 10.42 9.08
C ARG A 22 -4.65 10.26 10.56
N ARG A 23 -4.91 9.03 11.01
CA ARG A 23 -5.22 8.73 12.43
C ARG A 23 -3.94 8.51 13.23
N MET A 24 -2.89 8.01 12.57
CA MET A 24 -1.54 7.96 13.11
C MET A 24 -0.95 9.37 13.04
N ASP A 25 -0.77 10.03 14.18
CA ASP A 25 -0.08 11.33 14.17
C ASP A 25 1.35 11.11 13.63
N ALA A 26 1.72 11.83 12.57
CA ALA A 26 2.90 11.54 11.73
C ALA A 26 4.26 11.72 12.45
N GLY A 27 4.25 11.90 13.77
CA GLY A 27 5.41 12.12 14.62
C GLY A 27 5.67 11.01 15.65
N GLN A 28 5.05 9.83 15.54
CA GLN A 28 5.33 8.70 16.43
C GLN A 28 5.85 7.50 15.62
N ASP A 29 7.18 7.32 15.59
CA ASP A 29 7.87 6.21 14.92
C ASP A 29 7.32 4.82 15.33
N LEU A 30 6.73 4.71 16.53
CA LEU A 30 6.17 3.47 17.06
C LEU A 30 4.87 3.03 16.34
N GLU A 31 3.98 3.97 16.00
CA GLU A 31 2.74 3.67 15.26
C GLU A 31 3.05 3.29 13.81
N VAL A 32 4.08 3.93 13.25
CA VAL A 32 4.63 3.61 11.93
C VAL A 32 5.13 2.17 11.95
N TYR A 33 5.92 1.76 12.94
CA TYR A 33 6.40 0.37 13.04
C TYR A 33 5.27 -0.67 13.09
N ARG A 34 4.15 -0.36 13.76
CA ARG A 34 2.96 -1.24 13.78
C ARG A 34 2.35 -1.45 12.41
N LEU A 35 2.43 -0.47 11.51
CA LEU A 35 1.96 -0.62 10.12
C LEU A 35 2.73 -1.72 9.38
N TRP A 36 4.03 -1.89 9.66
CA TRP A 36 4.84 -2.97 9.07
C TRP A 36 4.51 -4.32 9.69
N VAL A 37 4.32 -4.36 11.02
CA VAL A 37 4.00 -5.61 11.74
C VAL A 37 2.61 -6.13 11.37
N ASP A 38 1.62 -5.24 11.28
CA ASP A 38 0.23 -5.59 11.00
C ASP A 38 -0.14 -5.39 9.51
N TRP A 39 0.85 -5.26 8.62
CA TRP A 39 0.65 -4.88 7.22
C TRP A 39 -0.40 -5.77 6.53
N GLU A 40 -0.24 -7.08 6.63
CA GLU A 40 -1.16 -8.06 6.04
C GLU A 40 -2.59 -7.93 6.57
N ARG A 41 -2.75 -7.62 7.87
CA ARG A 41 -4.06 -7.38 8.47
C ARG A 41 -4.69 -6.09 7.96
N VAL A 42 -3.88 -5.08 7.65
CA VAL A 42 -4.32 -3.77 7.17
C VAL A 42 -4.75 -3.82 5.71
N VAL A 43 -3.95 -4.44 4.84
CA VAL A 43 -4.20 -4.44 3.39
C VAL A 43 -4.87 -5.71 2.89
N GLY A 44 -4.85 -6.79 3.68
CA GLY A 44 -5.28 -8.12 3.29
C GLY A 44 -4.19 -8.91 2.56
N GLU A 45 -4.15 -10.22 2.77
CA GLU A 45 -3.17 -11.18 2.23
C GLU A 45 -2.87 -10.96 0.74
N ARG A 46 -3.90 -10.85 -0.11
CA ARG A 46 -3.74 -10.66 -1.57
C ARG A 46 -2.99 -9.39 -1.96
N PHE A 47 -3.14 -8.32 -1.18
CA PHE A 47 -2.39 -7.08 -1.44
C PHE A 47 -1.03 -7.14 -0.77
N ALA A 48 -0.90 -7.74 0.41
CA ALA A 48 0.37 -7.91 1.08
C ALA A 48 1.36 -8.68 0.20
N GLU A 49 0.93 -9.73 -0.49
CA GLU A 49 1.77 -10.46 -1.45
C GLU A 49 2.36 -9.59 -2.58
N ARG A 50 1.68 -8.50 -2.93
CA ARG A 50 1.98 -7.71 -4.13
C ARG A 50 2.41 -6.28 -3.83
N VAL A 51 2.14 -5.78 -2.64
CA VAL A 51 2.34 -4.40 -2.21
C VAL A 51 2.99 -4.44 -0.85
N GLN A 52 4.20 -3.93 -0.78
CA GLN A 52 5.02 -3.95 0.44
C GLN A 52 5.43 -2.52 0.81
N PRO A 53 5.38 -2.16 2.11
CA PRO A 53 5.82 -0.85 2.55
C PRO A 53 7.35 -0.77 2.52
N VAL A 54 7.87 0.24 1.83
CA VAL A 54 9.32 0.45 1.68
C VAL A 54 9.78 1.49 2.69
N GLU A 55 9.03 2.58 2.84
CA GLU A 55 9.45 3.71 3.64
C GLU A 55 8.26 4.55 4.08
N PHE A 56 8.33 5.14 5.27
CA PHE A 56 7.43 6.22 5.69
C PHE A 56 8.25 7.39 6.18
N ARG A 57 8.14 8.54 5.51
CA ARG A 57 8.84 9.77 5.89
C ARG A 57 7.94 10.98 5.65
N ASN A 58 7.97 11.95 6.57
CA ASN A 58 7.23 13.21 6.43
C ASN A 58 5.73 13.02 6.08
N GLY A 59 5.08 12.00 6.64
CA GLY A 59 3.67 11.69 6.37
C GLY A 59 3.41 10.99 5.03
N VAL A 60 4.45 10.60 4.30
CA VAL A 60 4.35 9.93 3.00
C VAL A 60 4.77 8.46 3.14
N LEU A 61 3.85 7.55 2.81
CA LEU A 61 4.11 6.10 2.72
C LEU A 61 4.49 5.73 1.28
N VAL A 62 5.69 5.18 1.12
CA VAL A 62 6.21 4.65 -0.15
C VAL A 62 5.98 3.14 -0.17
N LEU A 63 5.37 2.65 -1.26
CA LEU A 63 5.04 1.24 -1.45
C LEU A 63 5.76 0.69 -2.69
N ALA A 64 6.34 -0.49 -2.56
CA ALA A 64 6.78 -1.29 -3.69
C ALA A 64 5.59 -2.13 -4.19
N VAL A 65 5.32 -2.09 -5.49
CA VAL A 65 4.24 -2.88 -6.09
C VAL A 65 4.83 -3.88 -7.08
N ALA A 66 4.70 -5.17 -6.79
CA ALA A 66 4.92 -6.25 -7.73
C ALA A 66 3.77 -6.24 -8.76
N THR A 67 3.86 -5.35 -9.74
CA THR A 67 2.98 -5.42 -10.91
C THR A 67 3.37 -6.65 -11.75
N THR A 68 2.38 -7.33 -12.33
CA THR A 68 2.61 -8.39 -13.33
C THR A 68 3.48 -7.93 -14.50
N ALA A 69 3.63 -6.62 -14.71
CA ALA A 69 4.50 -6.04 -15.73
C ALA A 69 6.00 -6.25 -15.48
N TRP A 70 6.45 -6.33 -14.22
CA TRP A 70 7.88 -6.53 -13.91
C TRP A 70 8.34 -7.99 -14.05
N ARG A 71 7.41 -8.94 -14.21
CA ARG A 71 7.72 -10.38 -14.28
C ARG A 71 8.20 -10.80 -15.67
N GLN A 72 7.77 -10.13 -16.74
CA GLN A 72 8.10 -10.51 -18.12
C GLN A 72 9.49 -10.06 -18.59
N GLU A 73 10.22 -9.27 -17.80
CA GLU A 73 11.54 -8.74 -18.18
C GLU A 73 12.70 -9.38 -17.39
N MET A 74 12.41 -10.42 -16.59
CA MET A 74 13.42 -11.18 -15.83
C MET A 74 13.51 -12.67 -16.23
N GLU A 75 12.87 -13.08 -17.32
CA GLU A 75 13.20 -14.34 -18.00
C GLU A 75 14.09 -14.00 -19.21
N PHE A 76 15.40 -14.21 -19.05
CA PHE A 76 16.34 -14.37 -20.17
C PHE A 76 16.42 -15.84 -20.57
#